data_AF-A0A423U583-F1
#
_entry.id   AF-A0A423U583-F1
#
_cell.length_a   1.000
_cell.length_b   1.000
_cell.length_c   1.000
_cell.angle_alpha   90.00
_cell.angle_beta   90.00
_cell.angle_gamma   90.00
#
_symmetry.space_group_name_H-M   'P 1'
#
loop_
_entity.id
_entity.type
_entity.pdbx_description
1 polymer ?
#
loop_
_entity_poly.entity_id
_entity_poly.type
_entity_poly.pdbx_seq_one_letter_code
_entity_poly.pdbx_strand_id
1 'polypeptide(L)'
;MKSAVFFVAFVAAVAADKIPDFLVPGKCPAVNEKALFEKQIPNHSKYAGVWYEIALTNNPYQLLKQCVRNEYSFDGSKFIAKSTGINADGNLMSTTARFFPCLLETLISPSTTKDVTFTAPYVILDTDYENFSCIYSCVEFNYGYYADFAFIFSRSPSLSDQYLRRCEAAFKEIGVDVSRFAKTVQGSNCPYDTQKSL
;
A
#
# COMPACT_ATOMS: atom_id res chain seq x y z
N MET A 1 68.08 17.63 -16.59
CA MET A 1 66.66 17.62 -16.98
C MET A 1 66.12 16.21 -16.85
N LYS A 2 65.32 15.92 -15.82
CA LYS A 2 64.55 14.67 -15.71
C LYS A 2 63.15 15.07 -15.26
N SER A 3 62.24 15.23 -16.22
CA SER A 3 60.84 15.54 -15.94
C SER A 3 60.14 14.27 -15.47
N ALA A 4 59.67 14.27 -14.22
CA ALA A 4 58.78 13.23 -13.71
C ALA A 4 57.37 13.48 -14.25
N VAL A 5 56.80 12.47 -14.91
CA VAL A 5 55.41 12.49 -15.38
C VAL A 5 54.54 11.94 -14.25
N PHE A 6 53.73 12.79 -13.64
CA PHE A 6 52.69 12.39 -12.70
C PHE A 6 51.44 11.98 -13.48
N PHE A 7 51.14 10.69 -13.51
CA PHE A 7 49.82 10.20 -13.93
C PHE A 7 48.82 10.45 -12.80
N VAL A 8 47.98 11.47 -12.96
CA VAL A 8 46.81 11.67 -12.10
C VAL A 8 45.69 10.79 -12.64
N ALA A 9 45.41 9.68 -11.97
CA ALA A 9 44.22 8.88 -12.22
C ALA A 9 42.99 9.65 -11.72
N PHE A 10 42.20 10.18 -12.65
CA PHE A 10 40.86 10.67 -12.34
C PHE A 10 39.95 9.47 -12.06
N VAL A 11 39.76 9.12 -10.79
CA VAL A 11 38.67 8.24 -10.38
C VAL A 11 37.40 9.09 -10.38
N ALA A 12 36.59 8.94 -11.42
CA ALA A 12 35.25 9.50 -11.42
C ALA A 12 34.45 8.81 -10.31
N ALA A 13 34.20 9.52 -9.21
CA ALA A 13 33.22 9.10 -8.21
C ALA A 13 31.85 9.20 -8.86
N VAL A 14 31.36 8.10 -9.43
CA VAL A 14 29.95 7.95 -9.79
C VAL A 14 29.21 8.04 -8.47
N ALA A 15 28.47 9.12 -8.23
CA ALA A 15 27.53 9.17 -7.13
C ALA A 15 26.58 7.98 -7.34
N ALA A 16 26.70 6.96 -6.50
CA ALA A 16 25.76 5.86 -6.50
C ALA A 16 24.43 6.46 -6.06
N ASP A 17 23.54 6.75 -7.00
CA ASP A 17 22.14 7.00 -6.69
C ASP A 17 21.68 5.82 -5.83
N LYS A 18 21.40 6.09 -4.56
CA LYS A 18 20.97 5.04 -3.62
C LYS A 18 19.70 4.44 -4.20
N ILE A 19 19.71 3.13 -4.43
CA ILE A 19 18.52 2.37 -4.81
C ILE A 19 17.44 2.70 -3.77
N PRO A 20 16.24 3.16 -4.20
CA PRO A 20 15.13 3.39 -3.28
C PRO A 20 14.91 2.17 -2.40
N ASP A 21 14.67 2.40 -1.11
CA ASP A 21 14.54 1.37 -0.09
C ASP A 21 13.36 0.41 -0.31
N PHE A 22 12.37 0.83 -1.10
CA PHE A 22 11.24 0.00 -1.53
C PHE A 22 11.54 -0.91 -2.73
N LEU A 23 12.69 -0.75 -3.42
CA LEU A 23 13.12 -1.65 -4.48
C LEU A 23 13.95 -2.79 -3.91
N VAL A 24 13.43 -4.00 -4.06
CA VAL A 24 14.03 -5.23 -3.56
C VAL A 24 14.59 -6.04 -4.74
N PRO A 25 15.84 -6.55 -4.66
CA PRO A 25 16.36 -7.46 -5.67
C PRO A 25 15.53 -8.76 -5.74
N GLY A 26 15.18 -9.19 -6.94
CA GLY A 26 14.47 -10.44 -7.18
C GLY A 26 13.18 -10.27 -7.99
N LYS A 27 12.20 -11.10 -7.66
CA LYS A 27 10.88 -11.16 -8.29
C LYS A 27 9.81 -11.07 -7.23
N CYS A 28 8.60 -10.71 -7.64
CA CYS A 28 7.46 -10.76 -6.75
C CYS A 28 7.30 -12.18 -6.19
N PRO A 29 6.95 -12.31 -4.89
CA PRO A 29 6.58 -13.61 -4.33
C PRO A 29 5.50 -14.28 -5.15
N ALA A 30 5.58 -15.61 -5.28
CA ALA A 30 4.57 -16.38 -5.99
C ALA A 30 3.28 -16.44 -5.16
N VAL A 31 2.35 -15.52 -5.44
CA VAL A 31 1.02 -15.50 -4.85
C VAL A 31 0.01 -15.97 -5.89
N ASN A 32 -0.89 -16.89 -5.51
CA ASN A 32 -1.97 -17.32 -6.41
C ASN A 32 -3.11 -16.30 -6.39
N GLU A 33 -2.87 -15.14 -7.00
CA GLU A 33 -3.78 -13.99 -7.00
C GLU A 33 -5.17 -14.36 -7.52
N LYS A 34 -5.23 -15.18 -8.58
CA LYS A 34 -6.48 -15.65 -9.16
C LYS A 34 -7.30 -16.47 -8.17
N ALA A 35 -6.70 -17.47 -7.52
CA ALA A 35 -7.41 -18.31 -6.56
C ALA A 35 -7.87 -17.51 -5.32
N LEU A 36 -7.03 -16.57 -4.85
CA LEU A 36 -7.41 -15.67 -3.76
C LEU A 36 -8.59 -14.79 -4.19
N PHE A 37 -8.55 -14.19 -5.37
CA PHE A 37 -9.66 -13.40 -5.91
C PHE A 37 -10.96 -14.21 -6.03
N GLU A 38 -10.90 -15.41 -6.62
CA GLU A 38 -12.06 -16.31 -6.75
C GLU A 38 -12.67 -16.67 -5.39
N LYS A 39 -11.84 -16.89 -4.37
CA LYS A 39 -12.28 -17.13 -2.99
C LYS A 39 -13.00 -15.92 -2.37
N GLN A 40 -12.67 -14.69 -2.80
CA GLN A 40 -13.33 -13.48 -2.32
C GLN A 40 -14.72 -13.25 -2.94
N ILE A 41 -14.99 -13.76 -4.14
CA ILE A 41 -16.22 -13.48 -4.92
C ILE A 41 -17.51 -13.61 -4.08
N PRO A 42 -17.74 -14.70 -3.33
CA PRO A 42 -18.97 -14.86 -2.54
C PRO A 42 -19.13 -13.85 -1.39
N ASN A 43 -18.04 -13.20 -0.99
CA ASN A 43 -17.99 -12.28 0.14
C ASN A 43 -17.70 -10.83 -0.26
N HIS A 44 -17.70 -10.49 -1.55
CA HIS A 44 -17.43 -9.11 -2.00
C HIS A 44 -18.35 -8.08 -1.32
N SER A 45 -19.65 -8.35 -1.25
CA SER A 45 -20.59 -7.46 -0.55
C SER A 45 -20.28 -7.33 0.94
N LYS A 46 -19.71 -8.37 1.58
CA LYS A 46 -19.29 -8.31 2.98
C LYS A 46 -17.99 -7.51 3.16
N TYR A 47 -17.13 -7.45 2.15
CA TYR A 47 -15.91 -6.66 2.19
C TYR A 47 -16.18 -5.15 2.10
N ALA A 48 -17.32 -4.76 1.53
CA ALA A 48 -17.76 -3.36 1.49
C ALA A 48 -17.88 -2.73 2.90
N GLY A 49 -18.06 -1.41 2.95
CA GLY A 49 -18.08 -0.62 4.17
C GLY A 49 -16.71 -0.06 4.52
N VAL A 50 -16.55 0.30 5.80
CA VAL A 50 -15.39 1.06 6.28
C VAL A 50 -14.25 0.15 6.72
N TRP A 51 -13.04 0.53 6.37
CA TRP A 51 -11.78 -0.06 6.80
C TRP A 51 -10.80 1.04 7.21
N TYR A 52 -10.13 0.85 8.34
CA TYR A 52 -9.07 1.73 8.85
C TYR A 52 -7.71 1.08 8.57
N GLU A 53 -6.78 1.83 8.00
CA GLU A 53 -5.39 1.35 7.86
C GLU A 53 -4.72 1.39 9.23
N ILE A 54 -4.31 0.23 9.74
CA ILE A 54 -3.65 0.07 11.04
C ILE A 54 -2.14 0.13 10.90
N ALA A 55 -1.62 -0.48 9.85
CA ALA A 55 -0.20 -0.48 9.55
C ALA A 55 0.04 -0.71 8.07
N LEU A 56 1.18 -0.21 7.59
CA LEU A 56 1.66 -0.43 6.24
C LEU A 56 3.19 -0.52 6.22
N THR A 57 3.73 -1.20 5.23
CA THR A 57 5.15 -1.09 4.86
C THR A 57 5.42 0.25 4.17
N ASN A 58 6.67 0.72 4.16
CA ASN A 58 7.02 1.99 3.49
C ASN A 58 6.43 2.06 2.06
N ASN A 59 5.58 3.07 1.82
CA ASN A 59 4.89 3.27 0.56
C ASN A 59 5.00 4.75 0.14
N PRO A 60 5.85 5.09 -0.85
CA PRO A 60 6.04 6.47 -1.30
C PRO A 60 4.81 7.01 -2.06
N TYR A 61 3.93 6.14 -2.54
CA TYR A 61 2.72 6.52 -3.28
C TYR A 61 1.51 6.81 -2.36
N GLN A 62 1.59 6.44 -1.09
CA GLN A 62 0.54 6.71 -0.10
C GLN A 62 0.49 8.20 0.24
N LEU A 63 -0.57 8.90 -0.17
CA LEU A 63 -0.76 10.33 0.05
C LEU A 63 -1.27 10.65 1.47
N LEU A 64 -2.08 9.75 2.04
CA LEU A 64 -2.67 9.91 3.37
C LEU A 64 -1.74 9.28 4.41
N LYS A 65 -1.31 10.05 5.41
CA LYS A 65 -0.31 9.61 6.40
C LYS A 65 -0.90 9.26 7.76
N GLN A 66 -2.03 9.86 8.11
CA GLN A 66 -2.69 9.66 9.41
C GLN A 66 -4.20 9.59 9.23
N CYS A 67 -4.86 8.92 10.17
CA CYS A 67 -6.32 8.81 10.23
C CYS A 67 -6.90 8.27 8.92
N VAL A 68 -6.20 7.32 8.30
CA VAL A 68 -6.53 6.80 6.97
C VAL A 68 -7.77 5.91 7.10
N ARG A 69 -8.86 6.35 6.49
CA ARG A 69 -10.17 5.69 6.48
C ARG A 69 -10.56 5.42 5.04
N ASN A 70 -10.80 4.16 4.72
CA ASN A 70 -11.18 3.70 3.40
C ASN A 70 -12.63 3.19 3.43
N GLU A 71 -13.51 3.79 2.65
CA GLU A 71 -14.91 3.39 2.55
C GLU A 71 -15.19 2.77 1.19
N TYR A 72 -15.47 1.47 1.21
CA TYR A 72 -15.67 0.66 0.02
C TYR A 72 -17.16 0.48 -0.27
N SER A 73 -17.56 0.77 -1.51
CA SER A 73 -18.89 0.49 -2.04
C SER A 73 -18.78 -0.57 -3.13
N PHE A 74 -19.61 -1.61 -3.07
CA PHE A 74 -19.66 -2.68 -4.08
C PHE A 74 -21.00 -2.62 -4.83
N ASP A 75 -20.93 -2.52 -6.17
CA ASP A 75 -22.13 -2.39 -7.01
C ASP A 75 -22.62 -3.72 -7.63
N GLY A 76 -22.02 -4.84 -7.22
CA GLY A 76 -22.25 -6.15 -7.82
C GLY A 76 -21.19 -6.56 -8.85
N SER A 77 -20.40 -5.61 -9.36
CA SER A 77 -19.36 -5.85 -10.36
C SER A 77 -17.98 -5.34 -9.95
N LYS A 78 -17.92 -4.17 -9.32
CA LYS A 78 -16.68 -3.47 -8.96
C LYS A 78 -16.78 -2.84 -7.58
N PHE A 79 -15.62 -2.54 -7.00
CA PHE A 79 -15.55 -1.67 -5.83
C PHE A 79 -15.20 -0.24 -6.21
N ILE A 80 -15.78 0.70 -5.51
CA ILE A 80 -15.34 2.10 -5.46
C ILE A 80 -14.91 2.35 -4.02
N ALA A 81 -13.66 2.76 -3.81
CA ALA A 81 -13.19 3.14 -2.49
C ALA A 81 -12.98 4.65 -2.41
N LYS A 82 -13.57 5.27 -1.39
CA LYS A 82 -13.25 6.64 -1.00
C LYS A 82 -12.30 6.59 0.19
N SER A 83 -11.09 7.11 0.00
CA SER A 83 -10.08 7.14 1.06
C SER A 83 -9.95 8.55 1.59
N THR A 84 -10.07 8.73 2.90
CA THR A 84 -9.94 10.03 3.58
C THR A 84 -8.91 9.95 4.68
N GLY A 85 -8.25 11.06 4.97
CA GLY A 85 -7.13 11.09 5.90
C GLY A 85 -6.52 12.47 6.05
N ILE A 86 -5.40 12.50 6.76
CA ILE A 86 -4.54 13.68 6.88
C ILE A 86 -3.28 13.41 6.05
N ASN A 87 -2.92 14.33 5.16
CA ASN A 87 -1.73 14.22 4.31
C ASN A 87 -0.44 14.59 5.07
N ALA A 88 0.71 14.56 4.39
CA ALA A 88 2.00 14.89 4.99
C ALA A 88 2.11 16.36 5.49
N ASP A 89 1.31 17.27 4.92
CA ASP A 89 1.26 18.69 5.31
C ASP A 89 0.32 18.96 6.49
N GLY A 90 -0.37 17.93 7.00
CA GLY A 90 -1.35 18.07 8.07
C GLY A 90 -2.76 18.47 7.59
N ASN A 91 -3.01 18.50 6.28
CA ASN A 91 -4.30 18.86 5.71
C ASN A 91 -5.21 17.65 5.51
N LEU A 92 -6.52 17.87 5.67
CA LEU A 92 -7.53 16.89 5.31
C LEU A 92 -7.57 16.68 3.79
N MET A 93 -7.61 15.42 3.36
CA MET A 93 -7.61 15.04 1.95
C MET A 93 -8.53 13.84 1.71
N SER A 94 -9.09 13.78 0.50
CA SER A 94 -9.84 12.63 -0.01
C SER A 94 -9.28 12.17 -1.35
N THR A 95 -9.28 10.87 -1.59
CA THR A 95 -8.97 10.25 -2.88
C THR A 95 -10.03 9.20 -3.23
N THR A 96 -10.19 8.87 -4.52
CA THR A 96 -11.14 7.85 -4.98
C THR A 96 -10.42 6.79 -5.79
N ALA A 97 -10.64 5.51 -5.49
CA ALA A 97 -10.09 4.40 -6.24
C ALA A 97 -11.20 3.52 -6.80
N ARG A 98 -10.96 2.88 -7.95
CA ARG A 98 -11.85 1.89 -8.55
C ARG A 98 -11.12 0.56 -8.60
N PHE A 99 -11.77 -0.50 -8.14
CA PHE A 99 -11.21 -1.85 -8.22
C PHE A 99 -12.02 -2.63 -9.23
N PHE A 100 -11.34 -3.06 -10.29
CA PHE A 100 -11.83 -4.03 -11.25
C PHE A 100 -11.38 -5.43 -10.82
N PRO A 101 -12.02 -6.51 -11.30
CA PRO A 101 -11.58 -7.86 -11.01
C PRO A 101 -10.07 -8.01 -11.26
N CYS A 102 -9.31 -8.31 -10.21
CA CYS A 102 -7.85 -8.44 -10.20
C CYS A 102 -7.00 -7.15 -10.42
N LEU A 103 -7.58 -5.96 -10.49
CA LEU A 103 -6.82 -4.71 -10.71
C LEU A 103 -7.35 -3.55 -9.87
N LEU A 104 -6.49 -2.95 -9.05
CA LEU A 104 -6.76 -1.66 -8.42
C LEU A 104 -6.37 -0.56 -9.42
N GLU A 105 -7.35 0.17 -9.93
CA GLU A 105 -7.16 1.40 -10.70
C GLU A 105 -7.43 2.60 -9.78
N THR A 106 -6.38 3.22 -9.27
CA THR A 106 -6.53 4.36 -8.36
C THR A 106 -6.68 5.64 -9.19
N LEU A 107 -7.83 6.31 -9.08
CA LEU A 107 -8.02 7.65 -9.63
C LEU A 107 -7.64 8.67 -8.56
N ILE A 108 -6.35 8.98 -8.49
CA ILE A 108 -5.93 10.12 -7.70
C ILE A 108 -6.41 11.35 -8.49
N SER A 109 -7.51 11.95 -8.02
CA SER A 109 -7.99 13.24 -8.50
C SER A 109 -7.65 14.28 -7.43
N PRO A 110 -6.45 14.88 -7.44
CA PRO A 110 -6.25 16.14 -6.75
C PRO A 110 -7.17 17.13 -7.43
N SER A 111 -7.93 17.91 -6.66
CA SER A 111 -8.89 18.89 -7.17
C SER A 111 -8.29 19.96 -8.10
N THR A 112 -7.00 19.89 -8.43
CA THR A 112 -6.24 20.91 -9.15
C THR A 112 -5.18 20.41 -10.15
N THR A 113 -5.01 19.10 -10.41
CA THR A 113 -4.02 18.62 -11.43
C THR A 113 -4.49 17.37 -12.16
N LYS A 114 -4.08 17.22 -13.44
CA LYS A 114 -4.39 16.08 -14.33
C LYS A 114 -4.41 14.73 -13.58
N ASP A 115 -5.47 13.96 -13.81
CA ASP A 115 -5.65 12.63 -13.21
C ASP A 115 -4.42 11.75 -13.50
N VAL A 116 -3.75 11.30 -12.44
CA VAL A 116 -2.70 10.28 -12.54
C VAL A 116 -3.35 8.95 -12.18
N THR A 117 -3.57 8.12 -13.20
CA THR A 117 -4.04 6.75 -13.01
C THR A 117 -2.83 5.85 -12.80
N PHE A 118 -2.74 5.22 -11.62
CA PHE A 118 -1.81 4.12 -11.39
C PHE A 118 -2.60 2.85 -11.15
N THR A 119 -2.21 1.79 -11.85
CA THR A 119 -2.80 0.46 -11.70
C THR A 119 -1.81 -0.45 -10.99
N ALA A 120 -2.24 -1.03 -9.87
CA ALA A 120 -1.43 -1.95 -9.09
C ALA A 120 -2.23 -3.23 -8.80
N PRO A 121 -1.58 -4.39 -8.68
CA PRO A 121 -2.21 -5.56 -8.09
C PRO A 121 -2.66 -5.25 -6.66
N TYR A 122 -3.84 -5.73 -6.27
CA TYR A 122 -4.37 -5.62 -4.91
C TYR A 122 -4.92 -6.97 -4.49
N VAL A 123 -4.17 -7.67 -3.65
CA VAL A 123 -4.45 -9.06 -3.27
C VAL A 123 -4.77 -9.11 -1.79
N ILE A 124 -5.95 -9.63 -1.45
CA ILE A 124 -6.30 -9.93 -0.05
C ILE A 124 -5.76 -11.32 0.27
N LEU A 125 -4.70 -11.38 1.08
CA LEU A 125 -4.06 -12.63 1.51
C LEU A 125 -4.92 -13.36 2.55
N ASP A 126 -5.44 -12.61 3.53
CA ASP A 126 -6.32 -13.12 4.57
C ASP A 126 -7.29 -12.03 5.03
N THR A 127 -8.52 -12.42 5.32
CA THR A 127 -9.55 -11.56 5.89
C THR A 127 -10.66 -12.41 6.48
N ASP A 128 -11.29 -11.93 7.54
CA ASP A 128 -12.56 -12.45 8.04
C ASP A 128 -13.74 -11.54 7.69
N TYR A 129 -13.52 -10.49 6.88
CA TYR A 129 -14.49 -9.47 6.46
C TYR A 129 -15.06 -8.57 7.57
N GLU A 130 -14.99 -9.02 8.82
CA GLU A 130 -15.66 -8.42 9.97
C GLU A 130 -14.70 -7.73 10.94
N ASN A 131 -13.41 -8.06 10.93
CA ASN A 131 -12.44 -7.51 11.87
C ASN A 131 -11.18 -7.01 11.18
N PHE A 132 -10.61 -7.79 10.25
CA PHE A 132 -9.29 -7.47 9.67
C PHE A 132 -9.18 -7.85 8.19
N SER A 133 -8.21 -7.24 7.50
CA SER A 133 -7.81 -7.60 6.15
C SER A 133 -6.31 -7.38 5.97
N CYS A 134 -5.63 -8.37 5.41
CA CYS A 134 -4.19 -8.36 5.14
C CYS A 134 -4.01 -8.27 3.62
N ILE A 135 -3.52 -7.14 3.16
CA ILE A 135 -3.49 -6.80 1.75
C ILE A 135 -2.04 -6.75 1.28
N TYR A 136 -1.80 -7.26 0.08
CA TYR A 136 -0.51 -7.26 -0.58
C TYR A 136 -0.61 -6.72 -2.01
N SER A 137 0.40 -5.95 -2.40
CA SER A 137 0.59 -5.44 -3.75
C SER A 137 2.05 -5.63 -4.12
N CYS A 138 2.33 -6.12 -5.32
CA CYS A 138 3.68 -6.27 -5.81
C CYS A 138 3.76 -5.91 -7.29
N VAL A 139 4.80 -5.19 -7.68
CA VAL A 139 5.08 -4.82 -9.06
C VAL A 139 6.52 -5.15 -9.38
N GLU A 140 6.74 -5.92 -10.44
CA GLU A 140 8.08 -6.20 -10.96
C GLU A 140 8.56 -5.04 -11.85
N PHE A 141 9.84 -4.71 -11.72
CA PHE A 141 10.54 -3.73 -12.53
C PHE A 141 11.60 -4.42 -13.39
N ASN A 142 12.02 -3.73 -14.44
CA ASN A 142 13.15 -4.16 -15.26
C ASN A 142 14.41 -4.34 -14.41
N TYR A 143 15.35 -5.14 -14.90
CA TYR A 143 16.64 -5.44 -14.25
C TYR A 143 16.56 -6.29 -12.97
N GLY A 144 15.45 -7.01 -12.76
CA GLY A 144 15.34 -8.00 -11.68
C GLY A 144 15.15 -7.38 -10.30
N TYR A 145 14.37 -6.30 -10.24
CA TYR A 145 13.91 -5.70 -8.99
C TYR A 145 12.38 -5.77 -8.94
N TYR A 146 11.82 -5.76 -7.74
CA TYR A 146 10.41 -5.58 -7.51
C TYR A 146 10.18 -4.55 -6.40
N ALA A 147 9.00 -3.96 -6.35
CA ALA A 147 8.53 -3.25 -5.17
C ALA A 147 7.28 -3.94 -4.66
N ASP A 148 7.19 -4.09 -3.34
CA ASP A 148 6.00 -4.58 -2.70
C ASP A 148 5.53 -3.68 -1.57
N PHE A 149 4.21 -3.67 -1.39
CA PHE A 149 3.51 -2.87 -0.41
C PHE A 149 2.48 -3.75 0.27
N ALA A 150 2.55 -3.80 1.59
CA ALA A 150 1.66 -4.57 2.42
C ALA A 150 0.91 -3.67 3.40
N PHE A 151 -0.35 -3.99 3.64
CA PHE A 151 -1.26 -3.20 4.47
C PHE A 151 -2.05 -4.09 5.41
N ILE A 152 -2.24 -3.63 6.64
CA ILE A 152 -3.11 -4.25 7.64
C ILE A 152 -4.28 -3.30 7.85
N PHE A 153 -5.48 -3.75 7.50
CA PHE A 153 -6.72 -3.01 7.70
C PHE A 153 -7.54 -3.62 8.84
N SER A 154 -8.34 -2.78 9.50
CA SER A 154 -9.28 -3.15 10.55
C SER A 154 -10.65 -2.53 10.33
N ARG A 155 -11.71 -3.19 10.81
CA ARG A 155 -13.06 -2.59 10.87
C ARG A 155 -13.22 -1.52 11.94
N SER A 156 -12.24 -1.37 12.84
CA SER A 156 -12.22 -0.34 13.87
C SER A 156 -10.89 0.42 13.89
N PRO A 157 -10.82 1.61 14.54
CA PRO A 157 -9.56 2.37 14.66
C PRO A 157 -8.44 1.67 15.42
N SER A 158 -8.70 0.50 16.01
CA SER A 158 -7.72 -0.37 16.64
C SER A 158 -7.85 -1.80 16.12
N LEU A 159 -6.86 -2.64 16.43
CA LEU A 159 -6.88 -4.05 16.06
C LEU A 159 -6.23 -4.87 17.17
N SER A 160 -6.90 -5.95 17.58
CA SER A 160 -6.38 -6.85 18.61
C SER A 160 -5.22 -7.70 18.09
N ASP A 161 -4.30 -8.07 18.98
CA ASP A 161 -3.10 -8.83 18.64
C ASP A 161 -3.35 -10.15 17.92
N GLN A 162 -4.50 -10.80 18.16
CA GLN A 162 -4.83 -12.06 17.46
C GLN A 162 -4.93 -11.88 15.94
N TYR A 163 -5.49 -10.76 15.47
CA TYR A 163 -5.65 -10.47 14.06
C TYR A 163 -4.35 -9.92 13.45
N LEU A 164 -3.57 -9.15 14.23
CA LEU A 164 -2.22 -8.76 13.84
C LEU A 164 -1.36 -10.00 13.56
N ARG A 165 -1.38 -11.00 14.44
CA ARG A 165 -0.67 -12.27 14.23
C ARG A 165 -1.13 -13.03 12.99
N ARG A 166 -2.42 -12.98 12.64
CA ARG A 166 -2.92 -13.58 11.39
C ARG A 166 -2.31 -12.90 10.16
N CYS A 167 -2.29 -11.57 10.14
CA CYS A 167 -1.63 -10.85 9.05
C CYS A 167 -0.14 -11.11 8.99
N GLU A 168 0.56 -11.08 10.13
CA GLU A 168 1.98 -11.40 10.17
C GLU A 168 2.28 -12.81 9.63
N ALA A 169 1.44 -13.80 9.95
CA ALA A 169 1.58 -15.14 9.42
C ALA A 169 1.38 -15.18 7.90
N ALA A 170 0.33 -14.55 7.39
CA ALA A 170 0.04 -14.48 5.95
C ALA A 170 1.16 -13.78 5.16
N PHE A 171 1.74 -12.70 5.70
CA PHE A 171 2.87 -12.01 5.08
C PHE A 171 4.16 -12.83 5.13
N LYS A 172 4.46 -13.49 6.25
CA LYS A 172 5.63 -14.37 6.37
C LYS A 172 5.56 -15.57 5.41
N GLU A 173 4.37 -16.12 5.18
CA GLU A 173 4.16 -17.23 4.25
C GLU A 173 4.62 -16.90 2.82
N ILE A 174 4.46 -15.64 2.41
CA ILE A 174 4.91 -15.15 1.10
C ILE A 174 6.29 -14.46 1.15
N GLY A 175 7.01 -14.56 2.27
CA GLY A 175 8.37 -14.02 2.41
C GLY A 175 8.47 -12.51 2.64
N VAL A 176 7.36 -11.84 2.98
CA VAL A 176 7.37 -10.42 3.35
C VAL A 176 7.91 -10.28 4.78
N ASP A 177 8.94 -9.44 4.94
CA ASP A 177 9.49 -9.10 6.26
C ASP A 177 8.53 -8.20 7.04
N VAL A 178 7.91 -8.77 8.07
CA VAL A 178 6.95 -8.07 8.94
C VAL A 178 7.57 -6.96 9.78
N SER A 179 8.90 -6.90 9.92
CA SER A 179 9.58 -5.81 10.63
C SER A 179 9.47 -4.48 9.87
N ARG A 180 9.12 -4.52 8.58
CA ARG A 180 8.93 -3.34 7.72
C ARG A 180 7.65 -2.56 8.01
N PHE A 181 6.73 -3.09 8.80
CA PHE A 181 5.46 -2.42 9.09
C PHE A 181 5.63 -1.25 10.05
N ALA A 182 5.09 -0.10 9.64
CA ALA A 182 4.90 1.06 10.50
C ALA A 182 3.41 1.21 10.85
N LYS A 183 3.11 1.58 12.09
CA LYS A 183 1.73 1.85 12.52
C LYS A 183 1.24 3.18 11.92
N THR A 184 0.02 3.15 11.41
CA THR A 184 -0.70 4.35 11.00
C THR A 184 -1.41 4.94 12.23
N VAL A 185 -1.34 6.27 12.39
CA VAL A 185 -2.03 6.95 13.49
C VAL A 185 -3.54 6.81 13.30
N GLN A 186 -4.23 6.29 14.31
CA GLN A 186 -5.68 6.13 14.39
C GLN A 186 -6.16 6.46 15.81
N GLY A 187 -7.48 6.60 16.01
CA GLY A 187 -8.09 6.72 17.34
C GLY A 187 -8.78 8.06 17.58
N SER A 188 -8.93 8.45 18.85
CA SER A 188 -9.78 9.57 19.27
C SER A 188 -9.36 10.95 18.74
N ASN A 189 -8.09 11.12 18.38
CA ASN A 189 -7.58 12.38 17.85
C ASN A 189 -7.85 12.56 16.35
N CYS A 190 -8.43 11.55 15.70
CA CYS A 190 -8.75 11.59 14.29
C CYS A 190 -10.13 12.23 14.03
N PRO A 191 -10.24 13.19 13.11
CA PRO A 191 -11.48 13.90 12.83
C PRO A 191 -12.38 13.09 11.88
N TYR A 192 -12.75 11.86 12.25
CA TYR A 192 -13.49 10.95 11.36
C TYR A 192 -14.85 11.50 10.90
N ASP A 193 -15.55 12.26 11.75
CA ASP A 193 -16.83 12.85 11.36
C ASP A 193 -16.67 13.95 10.31
N THR A 194 -15.62 14.77 10.41
CA THR A 194 -15.26 15.72 9.36
C THR A 194 -14.86 15.00 8.08
N GLN A 195 -14.08 13.92 8.18
CA GLN A 195 -13.65 13.13 7.03
C GLN A 195 -14.82 12.51 6.24
N LYS A 196 -15.93 12.15 6.89
CA LYS A 196 -17.15 11.63 6.21
C LYS A 196 -17.83 12.67 5.31
N SER A 197 -17.55 13.95 5.53
CA SER A 197 -18.17 15.08 4.82
C SER A 197 -17.33 15.65 3.67
N LEU A 198 -16.05 15.26 3.58
CA LEU A 198 -15.26 15.35 2.35
C LEU A 198 -15.90 14.45 1.30
#